data_AF-A0A9R1LHV1-F1
#
_entry.id   AF-A0A9R1LHV1-F1
#
_cell.length_a   1.000
_cell.length_b   1.000
_cell.length_c   1.000
_cell.angle_alpha   90.00
_cell.angle_beta   90.00
_cell.angle_gamma   90.00
#
_symmetry.space_group_name_H-M   'P 1'
#
loop_
_entity.id
_entity.type
_entity.pdbx_description
1 polymer ?
#
loop_
_entity_poly.entity_id
_entity_poly.type
_entity_poly.pdbx_seq_one_letter_code
_entity_poly.pdbx_strand_id
1 'polypeptide(L)'
;MPEFNFITISDLPSIESFYLSSQASTVCEPERRDPSHEPAWLDSTPPINKKVPPIIPLPLFQPQCSLHFPPRSPGPNRHFLLGDHGRGVRRRAIQRLPPRADPPWMAGRASSVERVKERATGLDKFVLREARGSSAEVYLYGGQVTSWKNNSGEQQLFLSKKASFKPPKAIRGGIQICFPQLGNHGVVEQHGFARNRLWSVDESPPLPDTTSDCHIDLILKQSEEDMKTWPHSYELRLQVALSPRGDLILTSRIKNKNADGKPFQFTFAYHTYFSVSDISEVRVEGLDTLDYHDNLQSKIRCTEQGDAVVFESEVDRIYLSAPPKIVTIDHEKKRTFVLRKKELPDVVVWNPWDRKAKAMPDFGAEEYKCMLCVGAARIEKPITLRPGEEWQGRQEISPVPSSYSSGLLDPEMIQQMQRI
;
A
#
# COMPACT_ATOMS: atom_id res chain seq x y z
N MET A 1 -3.41 -23.24 50.92
CA MET A 1 -4.59 -23.74 50.20
C MET A 1 -5.61 -22.62 50.17
N PRO A 2 -6.11 -22.17 49.02
CA PRO A 2 -7.23 -21.24 48.95
C PRO A 2 -8.55 -22.00 48.81
N GLU A 3 -9.56 -21.62 49.58
CA GLU A 3 -10.93 -22.11 49.46
C GLU A 3 -11.72 -21.24 48.46
N PHE A 4 -12.38 -21.91 47.52
CA PHE A 4 -13.29 -21.33 46.54
C PHE A 4 -14.68 -21.18 47.15
N ASN A 5 -15.29 -20.00 47.03
CA ASN A 5 -16.73 -19.83 47.28
C ASN A 5 -17.45 -19.53 45.96
N PHE A 6 -18.37 -20.42 45.60
CA PHE A 6 -19.42 -20.22 44.60
C PHE A 6 -20.59 -19.47 45.24
N ILE A 7 -21.15 -18.48 44.52
CA ILE A 7 -22.47 -17.93 44.84
C ILE A 7 -23.32 -17.97 43.57
N THR A 8 -24.50 -18.58 43.74
CA THR A 8 -25.56 -18.83 42.77
C THR A 8 -26.47 -17.62 42.57
N ILE A 9 -27.08 -17.60 41.38
CA ILE A 9 -28.08 -16.64 40.90
C ILE A 9 -29.43 -16.90 41.59
N SER A 10 -29.94 -15.90 42.31
CA SER A 10 -31.36 -15.63 42.51
C SER A 10 -31.52 -14.40 43.41
N ASP A 11 -31.81 -13.24 42.81
CA ASP A 11 -32.78 -12.26 43.32
C ASP A 11 -32.91 -11.07 42.34
N LEU A 12 -34.11 -10.98 41.77
CA LEU A 12 -34.64 -9.97 40.82
C LEU A 12 -34.93 -8.62 41.55
N PRO A 13 -35.09 -7.47 40.85
CA PRO A 13 -36.34 -7.19 40.14
C PRO A 13 -36.21 -6.52 38.74
N SER A 14 -37.21 -6.88 37.95
CA SER A 14 -37.69 -6.32 36.69
C SER A 14 -37.95 -4.80 36.73
N ILE A 15 -37.60 -4.08 35.64
CA ILE A 15 -38.18 -2.77 35.31
C ILE A 15 -38.56 -2.76 33.82
N GLU A 16 -39.86 -2.84 33.57
CA GLU A 16 -40.51 -2.38 32.35
C GLU A 16 -41.18 -1.02 32.61
N SER A 17 -41.28 -0.23 31.54
CA SER A 17 -42.08 1.00 31.36
C SER A 17 -41.54 2.30 31.96
N PHE A 18 -41.19 3.26 31.08
CA PHE A 18 -41.76 4.63 31.08
C PHE A 18 -41.50 5.29 29.72
N TYR A 19 -42.59 5.65 29.04
CA TYR A 19 -42.66 6.58 27.91
C TYR A 19 -43.16 7.94 28.44
N LEU A 20 -42.83 9.04 27.73
CA LEU A 20 -43.29 10.44 27.89
C LEU A 20 -42.65 11.19 29.08
N SER A 21 -42.25 12.47 29.03
CA SER A 21 -42.37 13.57 28.07
C SER A 21 -41.48 14.72 28.58
N SER A 22 -40.84 15.50 27.72
CA SER A 22 -40.55 16.91 28.03
C SER A 22 -40.56 17.76 26.76
N GLN A 23 -41.69 18.45 26.56
CA GLN A 23 -41.73 19.71 25.82
C GLN A 23 -41.70 20.84 26.85
N ALA A 24 -40.86 21.84 26.62
CA ALA A 24 -41.04 23.17 27.18
C ALA A 24 -40.70 24.18 26.08
N SER A 25 -41.75 24.83 25.61
CA SER A 25 -41.77 25.90 24.62
C SER A 25 -41.40 27.24 25.28
N THR A 26 -40.70 28.09 24.53
CA THR A 26 -40.67 29.55 24.79
C THR A 26 -41.42 30.24 23.66
N VAL A 27 -42.44 30.99 24.04
CA VAL A 27 -43.32 31.82 23.20
C VAL A 27 -42.71 33.21 23.07
N CYS A 28 -42.73 33.77 21.86
CA CYS A 28 -43.00 35.20 21.62
C CYS A 28 -43.55 35.36 20.18
N GLU A 29 -44.68 36.04 20.09
CA GLU A 29 -45.50 36.28 18.90
C GLU A 29 -45.31 37.76 18.41
N PRO A 30 -46.01 38.29 17.38
CA PRO A 30 -45.37 38.79 16.16
C PRO A 30 -45.62 40.29 15.85
N GLU A 31 -44.95 40.84 14.84
CA GLU A 31 -45.38 42.10 14.21
C GLU A 31 -45.19 42.12 12.68
N ARG A 32 -45.99 42.98 12.03
CA ARG A 32 -46.59 42.87 10.69
C ARG A 32 -45.77 43.48 9.52
N ARG A 33 -46.08 42.98 8.29
CA ARG A 33 -46.20 43.55 6.91
C ARG A 33 -45.57 44.94 6.61
N ASP A 34 -45.08 45.30 5.42
CA ASP A 34 -45.46 45.00 4.02
C ASP A 34 -44.34 45.51 3.02
N PRO A 35 -44.50 45.64 1.67
CA PRO A 35 -43.63 44.99 0.68
C PRO A 35 -42.90 45.99 -0.26
N SER A 36 -42.03 45.52 -1.16
CA SER A 36 -41.92 46.02 -2.56
C SER A 36 -40.67 45.47 -3.27
N HIS A 37 -40.84 45.27 -4.59
CA HIS A 37 -39.84 45.01 -5.64
C HIS A 37 -39.47 43.56 -5.97
N GLU A 38 -40.38 42.98 -6.76
CA GLU A 38 -40.05 42.15 -7.93
C GLU A 38 -39.40 43.00 -9.05
N PRO A 39 -38.63 42.41 -9.99
CA PRO A 39 -39.28 41.78 -11.15
C PRO A 39 -38.70 40.43 -11.63
N ALA A 40 -39.67 39.64 -12.10
CA ALA A 40 -39.66 38.47 -12.97
C ALA A 40 -38.53 38.32 -14.02
N TRP A 41 -38.13 37.07 -14.24
CA TRP A 41 -37.90 36.51 -15.58
C TRP A 41 -38.50 35.09 -15.70
N LEU A 42 -39.00 34.84 -16.91
CA LEU A 42 -39.98 33.84 -17.28
C LEU A 42 -39.50 32.38 -17.25
N ASP A 43 -40.51 31.59 -16.89
CA ASP A 43 -40.79 30.19 -17.10
C ASP A 43 -40.70 29.73 -18.58
N SER A 44 -40.20 28.52 -18.83
CA SER A 44 -40.70 27.61 -19.87
C SER A 44 -39.96 26.26 -19.86
N THR A 45 -40.57 25.28 -19.18
CA THR A 45 -40.34 23.85 -19.41
C THR A 45 -41.52 23.27 -20.20
N PRO A 46 -41.30 22.38 -21.19
CA PRO A 46 -42.38 21.58 -21.77
C PRO A 46 -42.44 20.16 -21.17
N PRO A 47 -43.63 19.54 -21.09
CA PRO A 47 -43.83 18.25 -20.44
C PRO A 47 -43.59 17.08 -21.41
N ILE A 48 -42.96 16.00 -20.94
CA ILE A 48 -42.95 14.72 -21.67
C ILE A 48 -43.61 13.64 -20.83
N ASN A 49 -44.65 13.10 -21.43
CA ASN A 49 -45.58 12.12 -20.90
C ASN A 49 -44.99 10.70 -20.98
N LYS A 50 -45.36 9.88 -20.00
CA LYS A 50 -44.95 8.49 -19.80
C LYS A 50 -45.38 7.59 -20.96
N LYS A 51 -44.45 6.81 -21.53
CA LYS A 51 -44.73 5.49 -22.13
C LYS A 51 -43.54 4.55 -21.91
N VAL A 52 -43.78 3.52 -21.09
CA VAL A 52 -42.88 2.37 -20.87
C VAL A 52 -43.11 1.36 -21.99
N PRO A 53 -42.08 0.90 -22.74
CA PRO A 53 -42.22 -0.20 -23.68
C PRO A 53 -42.12 -1.56 -22.97
N PRO A 54 -42.78 -2.61 -23.48
CA PRO A 54 -42.84 -3.92 -22.84
C PRO A 54 -41.53 -4.70 -22.92
N ILE A 55 -41.28 -5.47 -21.87
CA ILE A 55 -40.18 -6.43 -21.71
C ILE A 55 -40.41 -7.61 -22.67
N ILE A 56 -39.48 -7.84 -23.58
CA ILE A 56 -39.41 -9.03 -24.43
C ILE A 56 -38.47 -10.04 -23.72
N PRO A 57 -38.92 -11.26 -23.38
CA PRO A 57 -38.03 -12.26 -22.80
C PRO A 57 -37.16 -12.89 -23.89
N LEU A 58 -35.84 -12.68 -23.80
CA LEU A 58 -34.85 -13.44 -24.58
C LEU A 58 -34.61 -14.81 -23.91
N PRO A 59 -34.37 -15.88 -24.69
CA PRO A 59 -34.39 -17.24 -24.20
C PRO A 59 -33.14 -17.61 -23.39
N LEU A 60 -33.38 -18.44 -22.38
CA LEU A 60 -32.39 -19.15 -21.57
C LEU A 60 -31.36 -19.87 -22.46
N PHE A 61 -30.13 -19.38 -22.47
CA PHE A 61 -28.98 -20.13 -22.97
C PHE A 61 -28.48 -21.07 -21.86
N GLN A 62 -28.70 -22.37 -22.05
CA GLN A 62 -28.00 -23.41 -21.29
C GLN A 62 -26.56 -23.55 -21.82
N PRO A 63 -25.53 -23.58 -20.96
CA PRO A 63 -24.21 -24.04 -21.37
C PRO A 63 -24.15 -25.57 -21.25
N GLN A 64 -24.43 -26.28 -22.33
CA GLN A 64 -23.92 -27.64 -22.53
C GLN A 64 -22.57 -27.56 -23.24
N CYS A 65 -21.48 -27.74 -22.48
CA CYS A 65 -20.18 -28.12 -23.02
C CYS A 65 -19.45 -28.96 -21.98
N SER A 66 -19.84 -30.22 -21.89
CA SER A 66 -19.06 -31.29 -21.25
C SER A 66 -17.95 -31.73 -22.21
N LEU A 67 -16.74 -31.20 -22.03
CA LEU A 67 -15.53 -31.76 -22.63
C LEU A 67 -15.02 -32.91 -21.75
N HIS A 68 -15.30 -34.14 -22.20
CA HIS A 68 -14.69 -35.35 -21.67
C HIS A 68 -13.20 -35.39 -22.03
N PHE A 69 -12.33 -35.38 -21.01
CA PHE A 69 -10.95 -35.83 -21.14
C PHE A 69 -10.88 -37.34 -20.86
N PRO A 70 -10.23 -38.16 -21.70
CA PRO A 70 -10.04 -39.56 -21.41
C PRO A 70 -8.99 -39.74 -20.30
N PRO A 71 -9.16 -40.71 -19.38
CA PRO A 71 -8.18 -40.99 -18.34
C PRO A 71 -6.91 -41.59 -18.94
N ARG A 72 -5.74 -41.08 -18.52
CA ARG A 72 -4.44 -41.66 -18.84
C ARG A 72 -4.27 -43.02 -18.15
N SER A 73 -3.98 -44.04 -18.94
CA SER A 73 -3.62 -45.39 -18.49
C SER A 73 -2.29 -45.39 -17.72
N PRO A 74 -2.16 -46.17 -16.64
CA PRO A 74 -0.89 -46.34 -15.93
C PRO A 74 0.00 -47.39 -16.63
N GLY A 75 1.20 -46.98 -17.05
CA GLY A 75 2.25 -47.87 -17.55
C GLY A 75 3.02 -48.55 -16.40
N PRO A 76 3.70 -49.70 -16.66
CA PRO A 76 3.90 -50.72 -15.65
C PRO A 76 5.12 -50.49 -14.75
N ASN A 77 4.94 -50.91 -13.49
CA ASN A 77 5.96 -51.20 -12.50
C ASN A 77 7.05 -52.11 -13.09
N ARG A 78 8.31 -51.70 -12.97
CA ARG A 78 9.46 -52.61 -13.00
C ARG A 78 10.15 -52.58 -11.64
N HIS A 79 9.94 -53.66 -10.90
CA HIS A 79 10.84 -54.11 -9.84
C HIS A 79 12.24 -54.33 -10.44
N PHE A 80 13.27 -53.78 -9.80
CA PHE A 80 14.63 -54.28 -9.89
C PHE A 80 15.22 -54.46 -8.49
N LEU A 81 15.93 -55.58 -8.38
CA LEU A 81 16.39 -56.26 -7.18
C LEU A 81 17.50 -55.51 -6.45
N LEU A 82 17.58 -55.76 -5.13
CA LEU A 82 18.69 -55.40 -4.26
C LEU A 82 20.03 -55.89 -4.83
N GLY A 83 21.00 -54.98 -4.88
CA GLY A 83 22.42 -55.28 -5.07
C GLY A 83 23.24 -54.48 -4.08
N ASP A 84 23.64 -55.14 -3.01
CA ASP A 84 24.55 -54.67 -1.97
C ASP A 84 25.96 -54.49 -2.54
N HIS A 85 26.56 -53.30 -2.43
CA HIS A 85 28.01 -53.07 -2.57
C HIS A 85 28.41 -51.72 -1.95
N GLY A 86 28.96 -51.79 -0.73
CA GLY A 86 29.69 -50.70 -0.11
C GLY A 86 30.92 -50.30 -0.92
N ARG A 87 31.13 -48.98 -1.11
CA ARG A 87 32.44 -48.38 -1.41
C ARG A 87 32.42 -46.88 -1.07
N GLY A 88 33.47 -46.45 -0.38
CA GLY A 88 33.54 -45.21 0.40
C GLY A 88 33.33 -43.89 -0.36
N VAL A 89 32.72 -42.95 0.35
CA VAL A 89 32.53 -41.56 -0.08
C VAL A 89 33.81 -40.76 0.16
N ARG A 90 34.58 -40.48 -0.89
CA ARG A 90 35.55 -39.38 -0.89
C ARG A 90 34.78 -38.06 -1.05
N ARG A 91 34.77 -37.23 -0.01
CA ARG A 91 34.27 -35.85 -0.09
C ARG A 91 35.13 -35.06 -1.08
N ARG A 92 34.59 -34.71 -2.25
CA ARG A 92 35.18 -33.67 -3.12
C ARG A 92 34.85 -32.32 -2.52
N ALA A 93 35.88 -31.54 -2.20
CA ALA A 93 35.74 -30.14 -1.81
C ALA A 93 35.05 -29.37 -2.95
N ILE A 94 33.94 -28.70 -2.63
CA ILE A 94 33.29 -27.75 -3.53
C ILE A 94 34.19 -26.51 -3.58
N GLN A 95 34.95 -26.37 -4.66
CA GLN A 95 35.70 -25.16 -4.94
C GLN A 95 34.68 -24.06 -5.27
N ARG A 96 34.45 -23.15 -4.32
CA ARG A 96 33.63 -21.96 -4.56
C ARG A 96 34.31 -21.15 -5.67
N LEU A 97 33.68 -21.08 -6.84
CA LEU A 97 34.07 -20.10 -7.84
C LEU A 97 33.94 -18.71 -7.20
N PRO A 98 34.93 -17.81 -7.35
CA PRO A 98 34.82 -16.46 -6.84
C PRO A 98 33.61 -15.77 -7.51
N PRO A 99 32.93 -14.84 -6.82
CA PRO A 99 31.92 -14.02 -7.47
C PRO A 99 32.54 -13.36 -8.71
N ARG A 100 31.82 -13.35 -9.83
CA ARG A 100 32.24 -12.65 -11.05
C ARG A 100 32.65 -11.23 -10.66
N ALA A 101 33.91 -10.88 -10.88
CA ALA A 101 34.37 -9.51 -10.74
C ALA A 101 33.59 -8.62 -11.71
N ASP A 102 33.18 -7.44 -11.25
CA ASP A 102 32.48 -6.47 -12.08
C ASP A 102 33.34 -6.12 -13.31
N PRO A 103 32.73 -5.86 -14.49
CA PRO A 103 33.49 -5.49 -15.68
C PRO A 103 34.35 -4.24 -15.42
N PRO A 104 35.51 -4.07 -16.07
CA PRO A 104 36.46 -2.99 -15.80
C PRO A 104 35.90 -1.57 -15.88
N TRP A 105 34.80 -1.36 -16.61
CA TRP A 105 34.13 -0.05 -16.73
C TRP A 105 33.15 0.25 -15.57
N MET A 106 32.77 -0.76 -14.78
CA MET A 106 31.98 -0.61 -13.54
C MET A 106 32.87 -0.43 -12.30
N ALA A 107 34.18 -0.61 -12.42
CA ALA A 107 35.11 -0.35 -11.33
C ALA A 107 35.22 1.17 -11.08
N GLY A 108 34.68 1.64 -9.96
CA GLY A 108 35.03 2.97 -9.41
C GLY A 108 33.90 3.98 -9.19
N ARG A 109 32.62 3.64 -9.37
CA ARG A 109 31.54 4.51 -8.87
C ARG A 109 31.22 4.14 -7.42
N ALA A 110 31.43 5.08 -6.51
CA ALA A 110 30.96 4.96 -5.13
C ALA A 110 29.47 5.32 -5.07
N SER A 111 28.75 4.75 -4.09
CA SER A 111 27.43 5.26 -3.73
C SER A 111 27.53 6.70 -3.21
N SER A 112 26.50 7.50 -3.45
CA SER A 112 26.41 8.87 -2.92
C SER A 112 25.01 9.19 -2.41
N VAL A 113 24.95 10.12 -1.46
CA VAL A 113 23.72 10.68 -0.91
C VAL A 113 23.90 12.19 -0.86
N GLU A 114 23.19 12.91 -1.72
CA GLU A 114 23.40 14.34 -1.95
C GLU A 114 22.14 15.13 -1.62
N ARG A 115 22.26 16.15 -0.77
CA ARG A 115 21.18 17.12 -0.55
C ARG A 115 21.12 18.07 -1.74
N VAL A 116 19.93 18.23 -2.31
CA VAL A 116 19.65 19.09 -3.45
C VAL A 116 18.45 19.98 -3.13
N LYS A 117 18.60 21.28 -3.32
CA LYS A 117 17.47 22.22 -3.30
C LYS A 117 16.88 22.32 -4.70
N GLU A 118 15.66 21.79 -4.89
CA GLU A 118 14.98 21.80 -6.18
C GLU A 118 14.61 23.24 -6.56
N ARG A 119 15.14 23.74 -7.67
CA ARG A 119 14.97 25.15 -8.03
C ARG A 119 13.53 25.49 -8.40
N ALA A 120 12.83 24.56 -9.04
CA ALA A 120 11.47 24.79 -9.50
C ALA A 120 10.45 24.87 -8.35
N THR A 121 10.67 24.11 -7.27
CA THR A 121 9.73 24.01 -6.15
C THR A 121 10.22 24.72 -4.89
N GLY A 122 11.53 24.99 -4.80
CA GLY A 122 12.19 25.53 -3.62
C GLY A 122 12.39 24.51 -2.49
N LEU A 123 11.89 23.28 -2.64
CA LEU A 123 11.94 22.24 -1.62
C LEU A 123 13.29 21.51 -1.60
N ASP A 124 13.70 21.09 -0.40
CA ASP A 124 14.86 20.22 -0.21
C ASP A 124 14.49 18.76 -0.48
N LYS A 125 15.38 18.08 -1.22
CA LYS A 125 15.36 16.63 -1.43
C LYS A 125 16.76 16.05 -1.29
N PHE A 126 16.82 14.75 -1.09
CA PHE A 126 18.04 13.95 -1.18
C PHE A 126 18.00 13.11 -2.44
N VAL A 127 19.14 13.03 -3.12
CA VAL A 127 19.34 12.14 -4.26
C VAL A 127 20.30 11.05 -3.82
N LEU A 128 19.79 9.83 -3.73
CA LEU A 128 20.56 8.63 -3.47
C LEU A 128 21.00 8.06 -4.82
N ARG A 129 22.28 7.73 -4.95
CA ARG A 129 22.85 7.07 -6.13
C ARG A 129 23.66 5.88 -5.68
N GLU A 130 23.32 4.71 -6.18
CA GLU A 130 24.08 3.49 -5.94
C GLU A 130 25.19 3.35 -7.00
N ALA A 131 26.31 2.73 -6.64
CA ALA A 131 27.47 2.46 -7.50
C ALA A 131 27.10 1.92 -8.91
N ARG A 132 26.13 1.02 -8.99
CA ARG A 132 25.67 0.34 -10.21
C ARG A 132 24.64 1.14 -11.01
N GLY A 133 24.29 2.35 -10.56
CA GLY A 133 23.54 3.33 -11.34
C GLY A 133 22.07 3.51 -10.95
N SER A 134 21.50 2.65 -10.09
CA SER A 134 20.17 2.91 -9.53
C SER A 134 20.18 4.20 -8.71
N SER A 135 19.04 4.90 -8.67
CA SER A 135 18.92 6.15 -7.93
C SER A 135 17.53 6.38 -7.38
N ALA A 136 17.42 7.16 -6.31
CA ALA A 136 16.15 7.55 -5.72
C ALA A 136 16.18 9.04 -5.33
N GLU A 137 15.03 9.69 -5.41
CA GLU A 137 14.84 11.05 -4.91
C GLU A 137 13.85 11.04 -3.74
N VAL A 138 14.27 11.61 -2.61
CA VAL A 138 13.51 11.64 -1.35
C VAL A 138 13.35 13.08 -0.90
N TYR A 139 12.13 13.62 -0.96
CA TYR A 139 11.84 14.96 -0.46
C TYR A 139 11.76 14.95 1.08
N LEU A 140 12.31 15.99 1.71
CA LEU A 140 12.07 16.24 3.13
C LEU A 140 10.58 16.55 3.38
N TYR A 141 9.93 17.21 2.43
CA TYR A 141 8.49 17.38 2.48
C TYR A 141 7.78 16.03 2.30
N GLY A 142 7.01 15.64 3.31
CA GLY A 142 6.30 14.37 3.40
C GLY A 142 7.18 13.14 3.69
N GLY A 143 8.50 13.31 3.82
CA GLY A 143 9.44 12.18 3.90
C GLY A 143 9.29 11.25 2.69
N GLN A 144 9.05 11.83 1.52
CA GLN A 144 8.42 11.14 0.41
C GLN A 144 9.42 10.78 -0.68
N VAL A 145 9.49 9.49 -1.03
CA VAL A 145 10.22 9.05 -2.22
C VAL A 145 9.40 9.43 -3.44
N THR A 146 9.92 10.28 -4.33
CA THR A 146 9.19 10.75 -5.53
C THR A 146 9.72 10.18 -6.84
N SER A 147 10.93 9.61 -6.83
CA SER A 147 11.54 8.97 -7.99
C SER A 147 12.39 7.80 -7.53
N TRP A 148 12.37 6.71 -8.31
CA TRP A 148 13.27 5.58 -8.14
C TRP A 148 13.57 4.98 -9.51
N LYS A 149 14.83 5.05 -9.94
CA LYS A 149 15.28 4.58 -11.24
C LYS A 149 16.17 3.36 -11.08
N ASN A 150 15.98 2.37 -11.95
CA ASN A 150 16.86 1.21 -12.03
C ASN A 150 18.22 1.57 -12.67
N ASN A 151 19.12 0.59 -12.79
CA ASN A 151 20.46 0.80 -13.36
C ASN A 151 20.44 1.27 -14.84
N SER A 152 19.33 1.05 -15.54
CA SER A 152 19.12 1.51 -16.92
C SER A 152 18.51 2.92 -17.00
N GLY A 153 18.26 3.57 -15.85
CA GLY A 153 17.64 4.88 -15.77
C GLY A 153 16.12 4.88 -15.92
N GLU A 154 15.49 3.71 -16.01
CA GLU A 154 14.05 3.57 -16.16
C GLU A 154 13.32 3.89 -14.84
N GLN A 155 12.29 4.72 -14.91
CA GLN A 155 11.49 5.11 -13.75
C GLN A 155 10.57 3.97 -13.28
N GLN A 156 10.69 3.62 -12.00
CA GLN A 156 9.92 2.56 -11.35
C GLN A 156 8.68 3.08 -10.61
N LEU A 157 8.69 4.35 -10.17
CA LEU A 157 7.58 4.98 -9.46
C LEU A 157 6.82 5.97 -10.34
N PHE A 158 5.50 5.94 -10.26
CA PHE A 158 4.66 6.93 -10.93
C PHE A 158 4.64 8.23 -10.12
N LEU A 159 4.72 9.36 -10.81
CA LEU A 159 4.53 10.69 -10.27
C LEU A 159 3.64 11.48 -11.24
N SER A 160 2.55 12.06 -10.73
CA SER A 160 1.63 12.83 -11.56
C SER A 160 2.32 14.04 -12.19
N LYS A 161 2.06 14.29 -13.47
CA LYS A 161 2.54 15.50 -14.15
C LYS A 161 1.88 16.77 -13.60
N LYS A 162 0.73 16.64 -12.94
CA LYS A 162 0.00 17.73 -12.25
C LYS A 162 0.28 17.78 -10.75
N ALA A 163 1.22 16.98 -10.24
CA ALA A 163 1.54 16.96 -8.82
C ALA A 163 1.89 18.36 -8.31
N SER A 164 1.23 18.78 -7.24
CA SER A 164 1.56 20.01 -6.51
C SER A 164 2.67 19.73 -5.52
N PHE A 165 3.74 20.52 -5.58
CA PHE A 165 4.83 20.54 -4.59
C PHE A 165 4.67 21.70 -3.59
N LYS A 166 3.45 22.23 -3.45
CA LYS A 166 3.15 23.34 -2.55
C LYS A 166 2.52 22.82 -1.26
N PRO A 167 3.18 22.99 -0.09
CA PRO A 167 2.56 22.74 1.20
C PRO A 167 1.26 23.56 1.37
N PRO A 168 0.26 23.04 2.10
CA PRO A 168 0.27 21.79 2.85
C PRO A 168 -0.21 20.58 2.03
N LYS A 169 -0.32 20.65 0.70
CA LYS A 169 -0.83 19.54 -0.12
C LYS A 169 0.24 18.46 -0.35
N ALA A 170 -0.11 17.20 -0.08
CA ALA A 170 0.73 16.05 -0.35
C ALA A 170 1.10 15.94 -1.85
N ILE A 171 2.30 15.46 -2.15
CA ILE A 171 2.78 15.26 -3.52
C ILE A 171 2.09 14.03 -4.11
N ARG A 172 1.46 14.16 -5.29
CA ARG A 172 0.72 13.07 -5.95
C ARG A 172 1.64 12.08 -6.68
N GLY A 173 1.92 10.94 -6.05
CA GLY A 173 2.72 9.85 -6.61
C GLY A 173 3.84 9.40 -5.67
N GLY A 174 4.80 8.62 -6.17
CA GLY A 174 5.94 8.16 -5.39
C GLY A 174 5.52 7.17 -4.29
N ILE A 175 6.03 7.35 -3.07
CA ILE A 175 5.64 6.58 -1.88
C ILE A 175 5.24 7.53 -0.77
N GLN A 176 3.93 7.72 -0.57
CA GLN A 176 3.42 8.57 0.50
C GLN A 176 3.40 7.80 1.83
N ILE A 177 3.77 8.47 2.92
CA ILE A 177 3.69 7.92 4.28
C ILE A 177 2.31 8.27 4.87
N CYS A 178 1.46 7.26 5.06
CA CYS A 178 0.16 7.43 5.70
C CYS A 178 0.26 7.14 7.20
N PHE A 179 0.24 8.19 8.01
CA PHE A 179 0.30 8.12 9.47
C PHE A 179 -0.38 9.37 10.05
N PRO A 180 -1.18 9.25 11.14
CA PRO A 180 -1.47 8.05 11.93
C PRO A 180 -2.64 7.22 11.39
N GLN A 181 -3.11 7.49 10.16
CA GLN A 181 -4.16 6.70 9.54
C GLN A 181 -4.02 6.55 8.02
N LEU A 182 -4.60 5.50 7.45
CA LEU A 182 -4.96 5.45 6.03
C LEU A 182 -6.43 5.85 5.85
N GLY A 183 -6.76 6.58 4.79
CA GLY A 183 -8.14 6.93 4.47
C GLY A 183 -8.72 7.93 5.47
N ASN A 184 -10.04 7.95 5.59
CA ASN A 184 -10.78 8.92 6.41
C ASN A 184 -11.48 8.24 7.60
N HIS A 185 -10.71 7.55 8.45
CA HIS A 185 -11.26 6.73 9.54
C HIS A 185 -11.18 7.37 10.93
N GLY A 186 -10.36 8.40 11.11
CA GLY A 186 -10.20 9.10 12.38
C GLY A 186 -10.43 10.60 12.27
N VAL A 187 -10.04 11.32 13.32
CA VAL A 187 -10.28 12.77 13.48
C VAL A 187 -9.31 13.62 12.66
N VAL A 188 -8.20 13.02 12.20
CA VAL A 188 -7.19 13.70 11.38
C VAL A 188 -7.57 13.68 9.90
N GLU A 189 -6.89 14.51 9.12
CA GLU A 189 -7.07 14.58 7.67
C GLU A 189 -6.92 13.21 6.97
N GLN A 190 -7.48 13.12 5.76
CA GLN A 190 -7.44 11.88 4.99
C GLN A 190 -5.99 11.40 4.78
N HIS A 191 -5.73 10.13 5.11
CA HIS A 191 -4.40 9.49 5.14
C HIS A 191 -3.40 10.07 6.16
N GLY A 192 -3.90 10.81 7.15
CA GLY A 192 -3.10 11.43 8.18
C GLY A 192 -2.21 12.56 7.66
N PHE A 193 -1.37 13.09 8.53
CA PHE A 193 -0.61 14.31 8.29
C PHE A 193 0.85 14.08 7.88
N ALA A 194 1.42 12.88 8.07
CA ALA A 194 2.86 12.66 7.89
C ALA A 194 3.37 13.05 6.49
N ARG A 195 2.59 12.77 5.45
CA ARG A 195 2.86 13.16 4.05
C ARG A 195 2.68 14.66 3.75
N ASN A 196 2.12 15.43 4.68
CA ASN A 196 1.83 16.85 4.57
C ASN A 196 2.77 17.72 5.41
N ARG A 197 3.71 17.11 6.15
CA ARG A 197 4.67 17.80 7.05
C ARG A 197 6.07 17.83 6.48
N LEU A 198 6.89 18.78 6.94
CA LEU A 198 8.31 18.81 6.66
C LEU A 198 9.06 17.93 7.65
N TRP A 199 9.84 16.98 7.14
CA TRP A 199 10.69 16.10 7.94
C TRP A 199 12.10 16.69 8.05
N SER A 200 12.81 16.30 9.10
CA SER A 200 14.22 16.62 9.30
C SER A 200 15.09 15.40 9.03
N VAL A 201 16.37 15.62 8.72
CA VAL A 201 17.36 14.53 8.75
C VAL A 201 17.54 14.10 10.21
N ASP A 202 17.57 12.80 10.48
CA ASP A 202 17.87 12.28 11.81
C ASP A 202 19.39 12.28 12.02
N GLU A 203 19.87 13.11 12.93
CA GLU A 203 21.30 13.19 13.30
C GLU A 203 21.72 12.07 14.27
N SER A 204 20.75 11.34 14.83
CA SER A 204 20.98 10.21 15.74
C SER A 204 20.06 9.04 15.39
N PRO A 205 20.23 8.45 14.19
CA PRO A 205 19.42 7.33 13.78
C PRO A 205 19.77 6.08 14.61
N PRO A 206 18.79 5.20 14.89
CA PRO A 206 19.10 3.85 15.37
C PRO A 206 19.94 3.11 14.32
N LEU A 207 20.65 2.06 14.73
CA LEU A 207 21.45 1.27 13.80
C LEU A 207 20.58 0.81 12.61
N PRO A 208 21.08 0.96 11.37
CA PRO A 208 20.34 0.57 10.18
C PRO A 208 20.10 -0.95 10.19
N ASP A 209 18.90 -1.36 9.79
CA ASP A 209 18.59 -2.78 9.56
C ASP A 209 19.05 -3.25 8.17
N THR A 210 19.68 -2.35 7.43
CA THR A 210 20.25 -2.58 6.09
C THR A 210 21.76 -2.50 6.16
N THR A 211 22.44 -3.32 5.36
CA THR A 211 23.89 -3.25 5.17
C THR A 211 24.27 -2.29 4.04
N SER A 212 23.31 -1.52 3.51
CA SER A 212 23.59 -0.57 2.43
C SER A 212 24.04 0.77 2.99
N ASP A 213 25.20 1.24 2.52
CA ASP A 213 25.71 2.58 2.82
C ASP A 213 24.99 3.68 2.01
N CYS A 214 24.11 3.32 1.06
CA CYS A 214 23.32 4.27 0.27
C CYS A 214 21.93 4.45 0.90
N HIS A 215 21.86 5.21 2.00
CA HIS A 215 20.61 5.47 2.71
C HIS A 215 20.54 6.90 3.28
N ILE A 216 19.33 7.32 3.63
CA ILE A 216 19.05 8.54 4.39
C ILE A 216 18.06 8.21 5.51
N ASP A 217 18.30 8.77 6.69
CA ASP A 217 17.40 8.68 7.84
C ASP A 217 16.71 10.02 8.08
N LEU A 218 15.39 9.98 8.12
CA LEU A 218 14.52 11.14 8.35
C LEU A 218 13.73 10.93 9.65
N ILE A 219 13.37 12.04 10.29
CA ILE A 219 12.55 12.04 11.50
C ILE A 219 11.47 13.12 11.41
N LEU A 220 10.25 12.72 11.79
CA LEU A 220 9.11 13.58 12.06
C LEU A 220 8.78 13.49 13.54
N LYS A 221 8.70 14.64 14.19
CA LYS A 221 8.23 14.81 15.57
C LYS A 221 6.92 15.56 15.55
N GLN A 222 6.17 15.50 16.66
CA GLN A 222 4.93 16.25 16.79
C GLN A 222 5.17 17.76 16.57
N SER A 223 4.30 18.39 15.79
CA SER A 223 4.21 19.84 15.68
C SER A 223 3.07 20.40 16.55
N GLU A 224 3.07 21.72 16.79
CA GLU A 224 1.95 22.38 17.48
C GLU A 224 0.62 22.20 16.75
N GLU A 225 0.64 22.06 15.42
CA GLU A 225 -0.56 21.80 14.61
C GLU A 225 -1.08 20.38 14.84
N ASP A 226 -0.19 19.39 14.83
CA ASP A 226 -0.57 17.99 15.07
C ASP A 226 -1.19 17.83 16.45
N MET A 227 -0.62 18.49 17.47
CA MET A 227 -1.14 18.48 18.84
C MET A 227 -2.58 19.01 18.98
N LYS A 228 -3.08 19.81 18.03
CA LYS A 228 -4.48 20.27 18.03
C LYS A 228 -5.44 19.19 17.55
N THR A 229 -5.01 18.36 16.62
CA THR A 229 -5.88 17.33 15.97
C THR A 229 -5.63 15.91 16.49
N TRP A 230 -4.43 15.63 16.97
CA TRP A 230 -3.96 14.34 17.44
C TRP A 230 -2.94 14.56 18.57
N PRO A 231 -3.42 14.75 19.83
CA PRO A 231 -2.63 15.24 20.95
C PRO A 231 -1.73 14.15 21.55
N HIS A 232 -0.80 13.64 20.75
CA HIS A 232 0.17 12.63 21.14
C HIS A 232 1.58 13.07 20.77
N SER A 233 2.52 12.83 21.68
CA SER A 233 3.96 13.00 21.49
C SER A 233 4.54 11.73 20.88
N TYR A 234 5.24 11.87 19.76
CA TYR A 234 5.77 10.74 19.01
C TYR A 234 7.09 11.08 18.31
N GLU A 235 7.87 10.05 18.01
CA GLU A 235 8.97 10.12 17.06
C GLU A 235 8.67 9.11 15.95
N LEU A 236 8.44 9.61 14.73
CA LEU A 236 8.31 8.79 13.52
C LEU A 236 9.61 8.94 12.73
N ARG A 237 10.40 7.87 12.69
CA ARG A 237 11.63 7.76 11.90
C ARG A 237 11.35 7.01 10.61
N LEU A 238 11.99 7.43 9.53
CA LEU A 238 11.94 6.78 8.23
C LEU A 238 13.37 6.66 7.68
N GLN A 239 13.81 5.43 7.46
CA GLN A 239 14.99 5.15 6.67
C GLN A 239 14.59 4.83 5.24
N VAL A 240 15.22 5.47 4.26
CA VAL A 240 15.12 5.13 2.84
C VAL A 240 16.49 4.69 2.36
N ALA A 241 16.58 3.48 1.80
CA ALA A 241 17.84 2.92 1.34
C ALA A 241 17.70 2.30 -0.06
N LEU A 242 18.78 2.36 -0.84
CA LEU A 242 18.96 1.57 -2.05
C LEU A 242 19.91 0.42 -1.77
N SER A 243 19.50 -0.82 -2.05
CA SER A 243 20.42 -1.96 -1.98
C SER A 243 21.47 -1.90 -3.11
N PRO A 244 22.62 -2.59 -2.98
CA PRO A 244 23.57 -2.75 -4.10
C PRO A 244 23.00 -3.44 -5.35
N ARG A 245 21.79 -4.00 -5.29
CA ARG A 245 21.07 -4.54 -6.46
C ARG A 245 20.07 -3.53 -7.05
N GLY A 246 19.88 -2.40 -6.40
CA GLY A 246 18.90 -1.37 -6.74
C GLY A 246 17.52 -1.57 -6.13
N ASP A 247 17.38 -2.48 -5.16
CA ASP A 247 16.12 -2.64 -4.41
C ASP A 247 15.86 -1.39 -3.55
N LEU A 248 14.62 -0.92 -3.52
CA LEU A 248 14.23 0.20 -2.68
C LEU A 248 13.67 -0.31 -1.35
N ILE A 249 14.30 0.09 -0.26
CA ILE A 249 13.95 -0.36 1.11
C ILE A 249 13.51 0.85 1.93
N LEU A 250 12.34 0.74 2.54
CA LEU A 250 11.81 1.72 3.49
C LEU A 250 11.58 1.03 4.84
N THR A 251 12.11 1.61 5.90
CA THR A 251 11.90 1.14 7.28
C THR A 251 11.40 2.30 8.13
N SER A 252 10.21 2.17 8.69
CA SER A 252 9.64 3.15 9.60
C SER A 252 9.65 2.64 11.03
N ARG A 253 10.02 3.51 11.97
CA ARG A 253 9.97 3.26 13.41
C ARG A 253 9.15 4.35 14.07
N ILE A 254 8.15 3.97 14.85
CA ILE A 254 7.25 4.90 15.54
C ILE A 254 7.37 4.63 17.03
N LYS A 255 7.78 5.65 17.78
CA LYS A 255 7.94 5.57 19.23
C LYS A 255 6.94 6.47 19.92
N ASN A 256 6.28 5.95 20.96
CA ASN A 256 5.44 6.76 21.83
C ASN A 256 6.31 7.54 22.83
N LYS A 257 6.19 8.86 22.80
CA LYS A 257 6.95 9.82 23.63
C LYS A 257 6.05 10.61 24.58
N ASN A 258 4.83 10.14 24.82
CA ASN A 258 3.93 10.74 25.80
C ASN A 258 4.55 10.70 27.21
N ALA A 259 4.72 11.87 27.82
CA ALA A 259 5.17 11.99 29.20
C ALA A 259 4.04 11.76 30.21
N ASP A 260 2.78 11.82 29.77
CA ASP A 260 1.59 11.72 30.61
C ASP A 260 1.15 10.27 30.91
N GLY A 261 1.95 9.28 30.50
CA GLY A 261 1.67 7.88 30.74
C GLY A 261 0.67 7.24 29.77
N LYS A 262 0.12 7.98 28.79
CA LYS A 262 -0.97 7.48 27.95
C LYS A 262 -0.49 6.72 26.70
N PRO A 263 -1.10 5.57 26.38
CA PRO A 263 -0.90 4.94 25.08
C PRO A 263 -1.59 5.73 23.97
N PHE A 264 -1.18 5.51 22.72
CA PHE A 264 -1.94 5.92 21.55
C PHE A 264 -2.09 4.79 20.54
N GLN A 265 -3.10 4.92 19.68
CA GLN A 265 -3.36 3.98 18.59
C GLN A 265 -3.17 4.66 17.23
N PHE A 266 -2.66 3.89 16.27
CA PHE A 266 -2.50 4.36 14.89
C PHE A 266 -2.60 3.21 13.89
N THR A 267 -2.86 3.55 12.63
CA THR A 267 -2.64 2.69 11.48
C THR A 267 -1.54 3.29 10.60
N PHE A 268 -0.93 2.47 9.76
CA PHE A 268 0.21 2.89 8.95
C PHE A 268 0.14 2.28 7.55
N ALA A 269 0.53 3.05 6.52
CA ALA A 269 0.71 2.51 5.18
C ALA A 269 1.81 3.23 4.41
N TYR A 270 2.52 2.47 3.57
CA TYR A 270 3.29 3.01 2.45
C TYR A 270 2.40 3.03 1.22
N HIS A 271 1.91 4.20 0.81
CA HIS A 271 1.08 4.33 -0.37
C HIS A 271 1.96 4.45 -1.63
N THR A 272 2.45 3.30 -2.09
CA THR A 272 3.40 3.19 -3.21
C THR A 272 2.70 3.23 -4.55
N TYR A 273 3.11 4.14 -5.43
CA TYR A 273 2.62 4.30 -6.80
C TYR A 273 3.62 3.71 -7.79
N PHE A 274 3.36 2.51 -8.32
CA PHE A 274 4.18 1.92 -9.37
C PHE A 274 3.93 2.59 -10.72
N SER A 275 5.00 2.85 -11.46
CA SER A 275 4.96 3.24 -12.86
C SER A 275 4.81 2.00 -13.71
N VAL A 276 3.65 1.80 -14.32
CA VAL A 276 3.35 0.65 -15.17
C VAL A 276 3.27 1.07 -16.64
N SER A 277 3.20 0.11 -17.55
CA SER A 277 3.03 0.31 -18.99
C SER A 277 1.62 0.82 -19.32
N ASP A 278 0.65 -0.07 -19.19
CA ASP A 278 -0.79 0.12 -19.26
C ASP A 278 -1.43 -0.73 -18.16
N ILE A 279 -2.38 -0.16 -17.43
CA ILE A 279 -3.10 -0.80 -16.34
C ILE A 279 -3.84 -2.07 -16.80
N SER A 280 -4.23 -2.16 -18.08
CA SER A 280 -4.83 -3.38 -18.64
C SER A 280 -3.84 -4.54 -18.80
N GLU A 281 -2.53 -4.26 -18.88
CA GLU A 281 -1.45 -5.24 -19.03
C GLU A 281 -0.81 -5.62 -17.68
N VAL A 282 -1.43 -5.18 -16.57
CA VAL A 282 -0.91 -5.35 -15.22
C VAL A 282 -1.81 -6.27 -14.41
N ARG A 283 -1.19 -7.14 -13.61
CA ARG A 283 -1.90 -7.94 -12.60
C ARG A 283 -1.15 -8.01 -11.29
N VAL A 284 -1.87 -8.23 -10.20
CA VAL A 284 -1.30 -8.44 -8.86
C VAL A 284 -1.58 -9.85 -8.38
N GLU A 285 -0.54 -10.59 -8.01
CA GLU A 285 -0.58 -11.96 -7.50
C GLU A 285 -0.20 -12.03 -6.02
N GLY A 286 -0.62 -13.11 -5.36
CA GLY A 286 -0.44 -13.34 -3.92
C GLY A 286 -1.54 -12.72 -3.06
N LEU A 287 -2.69 -12.42 -3.67
CA LEU A 287 -3.89 -11.90 -3.03
C LEU A 287 -5.12 -12.80 -3.23
N ASP A 288 -4.92 -13.93 -3.90
CA ASP A 288 -5.94 -14.95 -4.13
C ASP A 288 -6.51 -15.48 -2.81
N THR A 289 -7.82 -15.73 -2.78
CA THR A 289 -8.57 -16.24 -1.61
C THR A 289 -8.54 -15.36 -0.35
N LEU A 290 -7.93 -14.18 -0.40
CA LEU A 290 -7.86 -13.28 0.74
C LEU A 290 -9.14 -12.46 0.88
N ASP A 291 -9.48 -12.17 2.13
CA ASP A 291 -10.48 -11.16 2.43
C ASP A 291 -9.93 -9.76 2.15
N TYR A 292 -10.80 -8.87 1.67
CA TYR A 292 -10.50 -7.45 1.52
C TYR A 292 -11.70 -6.57 1.88
N HIS A 293 -11.42 -5.34 2.28
CA HIS A 293 -12.41 -4.27 2.33
C HIS A 293 -12.47 -3.55 0.99
N ASP A 294 -13.68 -3.42 0.43
CA ASP A 294 -13.92 -2.62 -0.78
C ASP A 294 -14.39 -1.20 -0.42
N ASN A 295 -13.51 -0.21 -0.59
CA ASN A 295 -13.82 1.18 -0.28
C ASN A 295 -14.86 1.79 -1.23
N LEU A 296 -15.09 1.20 -2.41
CA LEU A 296 -16.13 1.65 -3.35
C LEU A 296 -17.52 1.17 -2.94
N GLN A 297 -17.58 0.12 -2.11
CA GLN A 297 -18.81 -0.50 -1.62
C GLN A 297 -18.94 -0.33 -0.11
N SER A 298 -18.65 0.87 0.41
CA SER A 298 -18.80 1.19 1.84
C SER A 298 -18.03 0.25 2.79
N LYS A 299 -16.88 -0.27 2.34
CA LYS A 299 -15.97 -1.16 3.11
C LYS A 299 -16.55 -2.52 3.45
N ILE A 300 -17.51 -3.01 2.65
CA ILE A 300 -17.93 -4.40 2.78
C ILE A 300 -16.72 -5.33 2.70
N ARG A 301 -16.75 -6.38 3.51
CA ARG A 301 -15.74 -7.43 3.48
C ARG A 301 -16.10 -8.43 2.38
N CYS A 302 -15.22 -8.58 1.41
CA CYS A 302 -15.33 -9.50 0.28
C CYS A 302 -14.15 -10.47 0.32
N THR A 303 -14.21 -11.54 -0.47
CA THR A 303 -13.10 -12.49 -0.64
C THR A 303 -12.70 -12.55 -2.10
N GLU A 304 -11.41 -12.40 -2.40
CA GLU A 304 -10.88 -12.48 -3.76
C GLU A 304 -11.02 -13.90 -4.31
N GLN A 305 -11.60 -14.02 -5.50
CA GLN A 305 -11.89 -15.30 -6.15
C GLN A 305 -10.93 -15.58 -7.31
N GLY A 306 -10.30 -14.55 -7.88
CA GLY A 306 -9.33 -14.71 -8.94
C GLY A 306 -7.94 -15.10 -8.44
N ASP A 307 -7.20 -15.83 -9.27
CA ASP A 307 -5.78 -16.16 -9.02
C ASP A 307 -4.88 -14.89 -9.04
N ALA A 308 -5.36 -13.82 -9.68
CA ALA A 308 -4.71 -12.52 -9.73
C ALA A 308 -5.76 -11.41 -9.82
N VAL A 309 -5.42 -10.26 -9.24
CA VAL A 309 -6.20 -9.02 -9.38
C VAL A 309 -5.86 -8.40 -10.73
N VAL A 310 -6.88 -8.24 -11.58
CA VAL A 310 -6.83 -7.54 -12.87
C VAL A 310 -7.69 -6.28 -12.81
N PHE A 311 -7.45 -5.34 -13.72
CA PHE A 311 -8.01 -3.99 -13.64
C PHE A 311 -8.85 -3.65 -14.87
N GLU A 312 -10.17 -3.71 -14.73
CA GLU A 312 -11.14 -3.35 -15.78
C GLU A 312 -12.01 -2.14 -15.38
N SER A 313 -11.85 -1.65 -14.14
CA SER A 313 -12.59 -0.54 -13.56
C SER A 313 -11.83 0.06 -12.37
N GLU A 314 -12.45 1.01 -11.66
CA GLU A 314 -11.90 1.57 -10.42
C GLU A 314 -11.72 0.46 -9.38
N VAL A 315 -10.56 0.45 -8.74
CA VAL A 315 -10.24 -0.47 -7.64
C VAL A 315 -9.76 0.36 -6.46
N ASP A 316 -10.33 0.12 -5.29
CA ASP A 316 -9.93 0.74 -4.02
C ASP A 316 -10.13 -0.29 -2.90
N ARG A 317 -9.16 -1.20 -2.75
CA ARG A 317 -9.27 -2.39 -1.90
C ARG A 317 -8.16 -2.45 -0.86
N ILE A 318 -8.49 -2.95 0.32
CA ILE A 318 -7.54 -3.24 1.40
C ILE A 318 -7.59 -4.73 1.68
N TYR A 319 -6.61 -5.49 1.20
CA TYR A 319 -6.46 -6.92 1.43
C TYR A 319 -5.90 -7.17 2.83
N LEU A 320 -6.50 -8.12 3.54
CA LEU A 320 -6.26 -8.36 4.94
C LEU A 320 -5.31 -9.53 5.14
N SER A 321 -4.37 -9.39 6.09
CA SER A 321 -3.46 -10.50 6.48
C SER A 321 -2.76 -11.17 5.28
N ALA A 322 -2.41 -10.37 4.28
CA ALA A 322 -1.75 -10.82 3.06
C ALA A 322 -0.36 -11.41 3.34
N PRO A 323 0.13 -12.33 2.49
CA PRO A 323 1.43 -12.95 2.67
C PRO A 323 2.57 -11.92 2.66
N PRO A 324 3.76 -12.25 3.22
CA PRO A 324 4.89 -11.32 3.28
C PRO A 324 5.42 -10.85 1.91
N LYS A 325 5.03 -11.51 0.82
CA LYS A 325 5.46 -11.22 -0.55
C LYS A 325 4.24 -11.03 -1.46
N ILE A 326 4.18 -9.90 -2.16
CA ILE A 326 3.19 -9.58 -3.18
C ILE A 326 3.90 -9.32 -4.50
N VAL A 327 3.29 -9.70 -5.61
CA VAL A 327 3.90 -9.63 -6.94
C VAL A 327 3.02 -8.80 -7.86
N THR A 328 3.58 -7.76 -8.47
CA THR A 328 2.90 -6.97 -9.50
C THR A 328 3.61 -7.20 -10.82
N ILE A 329 2.92 -7.80 -11.79
CA ILE A 329 3.46 -8.17 -13.10
C ILE A 329 2.95 -7.17 -14.13
N ASP A 330 3.88 -6.58 -14.87
CA ASP A 330 3.65 -5.70 -16.01
C ASP A 330 4.13 -6.44 -17.26
N HIS A 331 3.18 -6.98 -18.03
CA HIS A 331 3.48 -7.86 -19.17
C HIS A 331 4.16 -7.11 -20.31
N GLU A 332 3.69 -5.90 -20.63
CA GLU A 332 4.22 -5.11 -21.73
C GLU A 332 5.68 -4.66 -21.47
N LYS A 333 6.00 -4.21 -20.25
CA LYS A 333 7.40 -3.90 -19.87
C LYS A 333 8.23 -5.14 -19.54
N LYS A 334 7.64 -6.34 -19.53
CA LYS A 334 8.28 -7.61 -19.12
C LYS A 334 8.99 -7.46 -17.78
N ARG A 335 8.30 -6.81 -16.83
CA ARG A 335 8.85 -6.46 -15.52
C ARG A 335 7.90 -6.87 -14.41
N THR A 336 8.49 -7.32 -13.31
CA THR A 336 7.77 -7.69 -12.10
C THR A 336 8.30 -6.86 -10.93
N PHE A 337 7.41 -6.18 -10.21
CA PHE A 337 7.72 -5.64 -8.89
C PHE A 337 7.45 -6.71 -7.84
N VAL A 338 8.46 -7.06 -7.06
CA VAL A 338 8.31 -7.94 -5.90
C VAL A 338 8.34 -7.09 -4.64
N LEU A 339 7.17 -6.94 -4.02
CA LEU A 339 6.98 -6.23 -2.76
C LEU A 339 7.12 -7.22 -1.60
N ARG A 340 8.08 -6.97 -0.71
CA ARG A 340 8.26 -7.70 0.55
C ARG A 340 7.92 -6.80 1.72
N LYS A 341 7.19 -7.33 2.70
CA LYS A 341 6.69 -6.57 3.85
C LYS A 341 6.89 -7.31 5.16
N LYS A 342 7.23 -6.58 6.21
CA LYS A 342 7.39 -7.07 7.60
C LYS A 342 6.61 -6.15 8.55
N GLU A 343 5.90 -6.75 9.51
CA GLU A 343 5.00 -6.07 10.47
C GLU A 343 3.86 -5.24 9.85
N LEU A 344 3.65 -5.41 8.54
CA LEU A 344 2.62 -4.76 7.72
C LEU A 344 1.75 -5.88 7.11
N PRO A 345 0.73 -6.38 7.82
CA PRO A 345 -0.04 -7.54 7.39
C PRO A 345 -0.95 -7.22 6.19
N ASP A 346 -1.38 -5.98 6.01
CA ASP A 346 -2.40 -5.61 5.03
C ASP A 346 -1.76 -5.04 3.75
N VAL A 347 -2.51 -5.03 2.65
CA VAL A 347 -2.06 -4.51 1.34
C VAL A 347 -3.15 -3.64 0.74
N VAL A 348 -2.79 -2.40 0.41
CA VAL A 348 -3.67 -1.48 -0.32
C VAL A 348 -3.45 -1.69 -1.81
N VAL A 349 -4.53 -1.92 -2.56
CA VAL A 349 -4.50 -1.93 -4.03
C VAL A 349 -5.45 -0.85 -4.54
N TRP A 350 -4.93 0.10 -5.31
CA TRP A 350 -5.72 1.22 -5.79
C TRP A 350 -5.36 1.65 -7.22
N ASN A 351 -6.39 1.84 -8.04
CA ASN A 351 -6.34 2.56 -9.30
C ASN A 351 -7.61 3.42 -9.42
N PRO A 352 -7.50 4.75 -9.66
CA PRO A 352 -8.66 5.64 -9.68
C PRO A 352 -9.59 5.44 -10.88
N TRP A 353 -9.11 4.82 -11.95
CA TRP A 353 -9.80 4.77 -13.24
C TRP A 353 -10.14 6.17 -13.81
N ASP A 354 -10.88 6.17 -14.92
CA ASP A 354 -11.34 7.35 -15.66
C ASP A 354 -11.90 8.46 -14.75
N ARG A 355 -12.98 8.15 -14.03
CA ARG A 355 -13.86 9.18 -13.47
C ARG A 355 -13.18 9.91 -12.32
N LYS A 356 -12.54 9.16 -11.43
CA LYS A 356 -11.81 9.71 -10.28
C LYS A 356 -10.53 10.40 -10.72
N ALA A 357 -9.83 9.90 -11.74
CA ALA A 357 -8.67 10.60 -12.30
C ALA A 357 -9.03 12.00 -12.80
N LYS A 358 -10.13 12.15 -13.55
CA LYS A 358 -10.62 13.44 -14.05
C LYS A 358 -11.04 14.40 -12.93
N ALA A 359 -11.53 13.87 -11.81
CA ALA A 359 -11.96 14.66 -10.66
C ALA A 359 -10.81 15.17 -9.79
N MET A 360 -9.61 14.59 -9.88
CA MET A 360 -8.45 14.99 -9.09
C MET A 360 -7.66 16.12 -9.77
N PRO A 361 -7.61 17.34 -9.21
CA PRO A 361 -6.96 18.48 -9.86
C PRO A 361 -5.43 18.33 -9.97
N ASP A 362 -4.83 17.55 -9.07
CA ASP A 362 -3.40 17.24 -9.00
C ASP A 362 -3.03 15.94 -9.76
N PHE A 363 -3.93 15.43 -10.62
CA PHE A 363 -3.76 14.20 -11.37
C PHE A 363 -4.18 14.39 -12.84
N GLY A 364 -3.41 13.86 -13.79
CA GLY A 364 -3.76 13.90 -15.21
C GLY A 364 -4.90 12.93 -15.55
N ALA A 365 -5.83 13.36 -16.40
CA ALA A 365 -7.05 12.60 -16.72
C ALA A 365 -6.80 11.16 -17.21
N GLU A 366 -5.72 10.95 -17.95
CA GLU A 366 -5.34 9.65 -18.52
C GLU A 366 -4.21 8.96 -17.75
N GLU A 367 -3.70 9.57 -16.67
CA GLU A 367 -2.53 9.04 -15.95
C GLU A 367 -2.85 7.80 -15.13
N TYR A 368 -4.14 7.47 -14.94
CA TYR A 368 -4.53 6.22 -14.28
C TYR A 368 -4.09 4.99 -15.09
N LYS A 369 -3.88 5.13 -16.40
CA LYS A 369 -3.44 4.04 -17.28
C LYS A 369 -2.00 3.62 -17.01
N CYS A 370 -1.14 4.53 -16.56
CA CYS A 370 0.29 4.24 -16.37
C CYS A 370 0.70 4.15 -14.90
N MET A 371 -0.28 3.91 -14.01
CA MET A 371 -0.02 3.81 -12.57
C MET A 371 -0.82 2.70 -11.91
N LEU A 372 -0.25 2.10 -10.88
CA LEU A 372 -0.97 1.24 -9.95
C LEU A 372 -0.44 1.45 -8.55
N CYS A 373 -1.33 1.61 -7.56
CA CYS A 373 -0.92 1.57 -6.18
C CYS A 373 -0.99 0.15 -5.63
N VAL A 374 0.15 -0.34 -5.11
CA VAL A 374 0.23 -1.54 -4.28
C VAL A 374 1.15 -1.22 -3.11
N GLY A 375 0.57 -1.09 -1.91
CA GLY A 375 1.27 -0.57 -0.73
C GLY A 375 1.15 -1.48 0.48
N ALA A 376 2.26 -1.72 1.18
CA ALA A 376 2.24 -2.46 2.44
C ALA A 376 1.65 -1.60 3.57
N ALA A 377 0.78 -2.20 4.38
CA ALA A 377 0.02 -1.48 5.39
C ALA A 377 -0.27 -2.30 6.65
N ARG A 378 -0.72 -1.60 7.70
CA ARG A 378 -1.31 -2.14 8.91
C ARG A 378 -2.51 -1.28 9.29
N ILE A 379 -3.70 -1.78 8.95
CA ILE A 379 -4.96 -1.04 8.98
C ILE A 379 -6.02 -1.79 9.78
N GLU A 380 -6.25 -3.07 9.47
CA GLU A 380 -7.34 -3.88 10.07
C GLU A 380 -7.19 -3.96 11.59
N LYS A 381 -5.94 -4.14 12.04
CA LYS A 381 -5.59 -4.15 13.46
C LYS A 381 -4.66 -2.96 13.74
N PRO A 382 -5.20 -1.84 14.26
CA PRO A 382 -4.40 -0.72 14.70
C PRO A 382 -3.30 -1.14 15.68
N ILE A 383 -2.21 -0.39 15.68
CA ILE A 383 -1.09 -0.59 16.60
C ILE A 383 -1.35 0.28 17.83
N THR A 384 -1.26 -0.32 19.01
CA THR A 384 -1.28 0.40 20.30
C THR A 384 0.14 0.45 20.84
N LEU A 385 0.66 1.64 21.16
CA LEU A 385 1.94 1.81 21.83
C LEU A 385 1.76 2.48 23.19
N ARG A 386 2.27 1.85 24.25
CA ARG A 386 2.45 2.48 25.57
C ARG A 386 3.65 3.44 25.53
N PRO A 387 3.74 4.40 26.45
CA PRO A 387 4.90 5.29 26.54
C PRO A 387 6.22 4.53 26.55
N GLY A 388 7.16 4.96 25.70
CA GLY A 388 8.47 4.33 25.55
C GLY A 388 8.50 3.14 24.58
N GLU A 389 7.37 2.52 24.26
CA GLU A 389 7.31 1.45 23.26
C GLU A 389 7.52 1.99 21.85
N GLU A 390 8.07 1.13 21.00
CA GLU A 390 8.36 1.40 19.60
C GLU A 390 7.80 0.28 18.72
N TRP A 391 7.18 0.66 17.61
CA TRP A 391 6.82 -0.26 16.53
C TRP A 391 7.72 -0.02 15.32
N GLN A 392 8.04 -1.08 14.59
CA GLN A 392 8.77 -1.03 13.33
C GLN A 392 7.96 -1.70 12.22
N GLY A 393 7.88 -1.06 11.06
CA GLY A 393 7.39 -1.63 9.81
C GLY A 393 8.42 -1.50 8.70
N ARG A 394 8.48 -2.48 7.80
CA ARG A 394 9.42 -2.46 6.67
C ARG A 394 8.76 -2.89 5.37
N GLN A 395 9.10 -2.17 4.30
CA GLN A 395 8.76 -2.49 2.93
C GLN A 395 10.03 -2.52 2.07
N GLU A 396 10.16 -3.54 1.23
CA GLU A 396 11.25 -3.68 0.26
C GLU A 396 10.67 -4.00 -1.11
N ILE A 397 11.14 -3.31 -2.15
CA ILE A 397 10.65 -3.48 -3.51
C ILE A 397 11.83 -3.81 -4.42
N SER A 398 11.71 -4.92 -5.14
CA SER A 398 12.66 -5.34 -6.17
C SER A 398 12.00 -5.30 -7.55
N PRO A 399 12.53 -4.54 -8.53
CA PRO A 399 12.15 -4.67 -9.92
C PRO A 399 12.97 -5.81 -10.52
N VAL A 400 12.32 -6.89 -10.93
CA VAL A 400 12.97 -8.03 -11.58
C VAL A 400 12.43 -8.21 -13.00
N PRO A 401 13.24 -8.69 -13.96
CA PRO A 401 12.70 -9.11 -15.24
C PRO A 401 11.62 -10.17 -15.05
N SER A 402 10.50 -10.03 -15.75
CA SER A 402 9.50 -11.09 -15.82
C SER A 402 10.06 -12.19 -16.71
N SER A 403 10.65 -13.22 -16.10
CA SER A 403 11.12 -14.40 -16.83
C SER A 403 9.97 -15.37 -17.12
N TYR A 404 8.90 -14.94 -17.81
CA TYR A 404 7.86 -15.89 -18.23
C TYR A 404 7.14 -15.53 -19.54
N SER A 405 7.59 -16.16 -20.62
CA SER A 405 6.67 -16.99 -21.41
C SER A 405 6.25 -18.17 -20.52
N SER A 406 4.97 -18.29 -20.19
CA SER A 406 4.29 -19.48 -19.66
C SER A 406 5.16 -20.73 -19.34
N GLY A 407 5.33 -21.07 -18.06
CA GLY A 407 5.44 -22.47 -17.63
C GLY A 407 6.80 -23.19 -17.54
N LEU A 408 7.97 -22.55 -17.67
CA LEU A 408 9.23 -23.15 -17.22
C LEU A 408 10.08 -22.14 -16.44
N LEU A 409 10.24 -22.38 -15.13
CA LEU A 409 11.26 -21.71 -14.33
C LEU A 409 12.60 -22.14 -14.92
N ASP A 410 13.49 -21.19 -15.14
CA ASP A 410 14.90 -21.47 -15.36
C ASP A 410 15.40 -22.41 -14.23
N PRO A 411 15.91 -23.61 -14.55
CA PRO A 411 16.42 -24.55 -13.55
C PRO A 411 17.46 -23.93 -12.61
N GLU A 412 18.23 -22.93 -13.08
CA GLU A 412 19.21 -22.23 -12.25
C GLU A 412 18.54 -21.33 -11.20
N MET A 413 17.40 -20.70 -11.51
CA MET A 413 16.64 -19.90 -10.55
C MET A 413 16.02 -20.76 -9.45
N ILE A 414 15.49 -21.95 -9.78
CA ILE A 414 14.96 -22.89 -8.78
C ILE A 414 16.03 -23.27 -7.77
N GLN A 415 17.24 -23.55 -8.26
CA GLN A 415 18.34 -24.01 -7.42
C GLN A 415 18.85 -22.91 -6.46
N GLN A 416 18.63 -21.65 -6.82
CA GLN A 416 19.04 -20.50 -6.01
C GLN A 416 17.96 -20.07 -5.00
N MET A 417 16.67 -20.31 -5.28
CA MET A 417 15.58 -20.06 -4.34
C MET A 417 15.46 -21.11 -3.23
N GLN A 418 15.96 -22.33 -3.45
CA GLN A 418 15.94 -23.42 -2.46
C GLN A 418 17.13 -23.42 -1.47
N ARG A 419 18.05 -22.46 -1.59
CA ARG A 419 19.27 -22.37 -0.76
C ARG A 419 19.33 -21.15 0.16
N ILE A 420 18.20 -20.50 0.44
CA ILE A 420 18.08 -19.44 1.45
C ILE A 420 17.23 -19.95 2.61
#